data_AF-A0ABD0V2N8-F1
#
_entry.id   AF-A0ABD0V2N8-F1
#
_cell.length_a   1.000
_cell.length_b   1.000
_cell.length_c   1.000
_cell.angle_alpha   90.00
_cell.angle_beta   90.00
_cell.angle_gamma   90.00
#
_symmetry.space_group_name_H-M   'P 1'
#
loop_
_entity.id
_entity.type
_entity.pdbx_description
1 polymer ?
#
loop_
_entity_poly.entity_id
_entity_poly.type
_entity_poly.pdbx_seq_one_letter_code
_entity_poly.pdbx_strand_id
1 'polypeptide(L)'
;MSPAIASSNPLPYTTSLSGENLRRLHRFDAIKSVVNSTVRSHPLNAVQPRPIDSLRRGDWVKLICGASFEDAADIRNLSLVYSLAGVDCIDCAADESVVNAVNDGIDAAMNIGSVERPWVMISVNDDKEDLHFRKAEFDPEDCPLDCSRPCEKVCPANAILLENSSSTGNHSLGSSDALGRLQGGVVTERCYGCGRCFPVCPFDKISAKTYIRDPAATSELLKRNDVDAIEIHTTGRHIHLFNELWESLGDSIKHVKLVAVSMPDVGKSTFTTMSEMYKIMESRLIGYNLWQLDGRPMSGDIGRGATREAIDFAMRLAALPNRPHAGWWDKFAHNR
;
A
#
# COMPACT_ATOMS: atom_id res chain seq x y z
N MET A 1 -37.43 19.35 68.08
CA MET A 1 -37.39 19.84 66.69
C MET A 1 -36.12 19.32 66.04
N SER A 2 -36.27 18.32 65.18
CA SER A 2 -35.37 17.91 64.07
C SER A 2 -36.11 16.79 63.34
N PRO A 3 -36.41 16.92 62.03
CA PRO A 3 -37.23 15.95 61.31
C PRO A 3 -36.39 14.76 60.82
N ALA A 4 -37.03 13.59 60.77
CA ALA A 4 -36.46 12.37 60.22
C ALA A 4 -36.19 12.51 58.71
N ILE A 5 -34.97 12.19 58.29
CA ILE A 5 -34.57 12.11 56.87
C ILE A 5 -34.74 10.66 56.43
N ALA A 6 -35.65 10.43 55.50
CA ALA A 6 -35.87 9.15 54.83
C ALA A 6 -34.67 8.81 53.93
N SER A 7 -34.16 7.58 54.01
CA SER A 7 -33.16 7.06 53.09
C SER A 7 -33.82 6.70 51.75
N SER A 8 -33.58 7.51 50.71
CA SER A 8 -33.87 7.12 49.33
C SER A 8 -32.68 6.33 48.76
N ASN A 9 -32.90 5.05 48.46
CA ASN A 9 -31.97 4.27 47.63
C ASN A 9 -31.84 4.93 46.24
N PRO A 10 -30.63 5.05 45.66
CA PRO A 10 -30.50 5.51 44.28
C PRO A 10 -31.03 4.43 43.33
N LEU A 11 -31.94 4.83 42.44
CA LEU A 11 -32.42 4.02 41.32
C LEU A 11 -31.23 3.57 40.45
N PRO A 12 -31.24 2.35 39.89
CA PRO A 12 -30.20 1.90 38.98
C PRO A 12 -30.19 2.79 37.74
N TYR A 13 -29.07 3.44 37.49
CA TYR A 13 -28.81 4.23 36.30
C TYR A 13 -28.75 3.27 35.10
N THR A 14 -29.89 2.97 34.48
CA THR A 14 -29.92 2.31 33.17
C THR A 14 -29.46 3.34 32.15
N THR A 15 -28.16 3.34 31.83
CA THR A 15 -27.62 4.07 30.68
C THR A 15 -28.17 3.42 29.41
N SER A 16 -29.23 3.99 28.84
CA SER A 16 -29.68 3.62 27.50
C SER A 16 -28.55 3.97 26.52
N LEU A 17 -27.88 2.96 25.98
CA LEU A 17 -26.91 3.14 24.89
C LEU A 17 -27.63 3.83 23.72
N SER A 18 -27.12 4.98 23.30
CA SER A 18 -27.63 5.68 22.12
C SER A 18 -27.61 4.74 20.90
N GLY A 19 -28.51 4.95 19.93
CA GLY A 19 -28.57 4.13 18.72
C GLY A 19 -27.27 4.13 17.89
N GLU A 20 -26.38 5.09 18.12
CA GLU A 20 -25.03 5.10 17.54
C GLU A 20 -24.08 4.16 18.28
N ASN A 21 -24.14 4.11 19.63
CA ASN A 21 -23.34 3.20 20.44
C ASN A 21 -23.76 1.73 20.21
N LEU A 22 -25.06 1.47 20.05
CA LEU A 22 -25.56 0.14 19.73
C LEU A 22 -25.10 -0.33 18.34
N ARG A 23 -25.13 0.55 17.33
CA ARG A 23 -24.59 0.28 15.99
C ARG A 23 -23.08 0.01 16.01
N ARG A 24 -22.31 0.76 16.81
CA ARG A 24 -20.87 0.53 17.01
C ARG A 24 -20.60 -0.83 17.67
N LEU A 25 -21.39 -1.21 18.68
CA LEU A 25 -21.26 -2.49 19.37
C LEU A 25 -21.54 -3.67 18.41
N HIS A 26 -22.65 -3.63 17.67
CA HIS A 26 -22.98 -4.64 16.66
C HIS A 26 -21.91 -4.75 15.57
N ARG A 27 -21.33 -3.62 15.13
CA ARG A 27 -20.22 -3.61 14.17
C ARG A 27 -18.99 -4.28 14.76
N PHE A 28 -18.67 -4.04 16.04
CA PHE A 28 -17.53 -4.65 16.71
C PHE A 28 -17.68 -6.16 16.88
N ASP A 29 -18.89 -6.63 17.22
CA ASP A 29 -19.20 -8.06 17.32
C ASP A 29 -19.13 -8.74 15.95
N ALA A 30 -19.60 -8.07 14.89
CA ALA A 30 -19.44 -8.56 13.52
C ALA A 30 -17.96 -8.67 13.11
N ILE A 31 -17.14 -7.65 13.41
CA ILE A 31 -15.68 -7.70 13.15
C ILE A 31 -15.04 -8.86 13.92
N LYS A 32 -15.35 -9.01 15.22
CA LYS A 32 -14.86 -10.15 16.03
C LYS A 32 -15.27 -11.49 15.44
N SER A 33 -16.51 -11.61 14.95
CA SER A 33 -16.99 -12.84 14.33
C SER A 33 -16.21 -13.16 13.06
N VAL A 34 -15.92 -12.16 12.22
CA VAL A 34 -15.11 -12.35 11.01
C VAL A 34 -13.71 -12.85 11.39
N VAL A 35 -13.01 -12.12 12.28
CA VAL A 35 -11.65 -12.47 12.75
C VAL A 35 -11.59 -13.87 13.36
N ASN A 36 -12.54 -14.21 14.25
CA ASN A 36 -12.56 -15.53 14.88
C ASN A 36 -12.85 -16.65 13.88
N SER A 37 -13.64 -16.39 12.84
CA SER A 37 -13.94 -17.37 11.80
C SER A 37 -12.79 -17.61 10.81
N THR A 38 -11.87 -16.66 10.67
CA THR A 38 -10.72 -16.75 9.75
C THR A 38 -9.44 -17.24 10.42
N VAL A 39 -9.18 -16.85 11.67
CA VAL A 39 -7.92 -17.15 12.39
C VAL A 39 -7.86 -18.57 12.99
N ARG A 40 -9.01 -19.21 13.26
CA ARG A 40 -9.09 -20.47 14.03
C ARG A 40 -9.27 -21.75 13.20
N SER A 41 -9.30 -21.67 11.88
CA SER A 41 -9.70 -22.78 11.00
C SER A 41 -8.56 -23.74 10.60
N HIS A 42 -7.30 -23.49 10.97
CA HIS A 42 -6.16 -24.24 10.43
C HIS A 42 -5.44 -25.11 11.46
N PRO A 43 -5.21 -26.41 11.19
CA PRO A 43 -4.42 -27.28 12.07
C PRO A 43 -2.93 -26.88 12.07
N LEU A 44 -2.38 -26.64 13.26
CA LEU A 44 -1.02 -26.18 13.55
C LEU A 44 0.12 -27.19 13.25
N ASN A 45 -0.13 -28.22 12.43
CA ASN A 45 0.74 -29.40 12.38
C ASN A 45 1.84 -29.37 11.29
N ALA A 46 2.03 -28.25 10.57
CA ALA A 46 3.13 -28.07 9.63
C ALA A 46 3.92 -26.81 9.99
N VAL A 47 5.25 -26.91 10.07
CA VAL A 47 6.15 -25.76 10.24
C VAL A 47 6.06 -24.90 8.99
N GLN A 48 5.55 -23.67 9.11
CA GLN A 48 5.46 -22.73 8.00
C GLN A 48 6.53 -21.63 8.13
N PRO A 49 6.82 -20.91 7.05
CA PRO A 49 7.53 -19.64 7.16
C PRO A 49 6.73 -18.69 8.07
N ARG A 50 7.42 -17.98 8.97
CA ARG A 50 6.78 -17.05 9.91
C ARG A 50 5.76 -16.10 9.25
N PRO A 51 6.01 -15.48 8.08
CA PRO A 51 5.01 -14.61 7.46
C PRO A 51 3.66 -15.29 7.23
N ILE A 52 3.65 -16.60 6.92
CA ILE A 52 2.42 -17.37 6.75
C ILE A 52 1.77 -17.71 8.10
N ASP A 53 2.56 -18.02 9.11
CA ASP A 53 2.04 -18.23 10.46
C ASP A 53 1.43 -16.95 11.04
N SER A 54 2.06 -15.79 10.84
CA SER A 54 1.51 -14.49 11.25
C SER A 54 0.21 -14.16 10.51
N LEU A 55 0.11 -14.47 9.21
CA LEU A 55 -1.15 -14.33 8.46
C LEU A 55 -2.27 -15.20 9.05
N ARG A 56 -1.97 -16.47 9.37
CA ARG A 56 -2.94 -17.40 9.97
C ARG A 56 -3.36 -16.98 11.37
N ARG A 57 -2.44 -16.43 12.17
CA ARG A 57 -2.71 -15.93 13.52
C ARG A 57 -3.39 -14.56 13.53
N GLY A 58 -3.42 -13.87 12.39
CA GLY A 58 -4.05 -12.55 12.24
C GLY A 58 -3.22 -11.41 12.83
N ASP A 59 -1.89 -11.59 12.94
CA ASP A 59 -0.94 -10.58 13.46
C ASP A 59 0.17 -10.27 12.46
N TRP A 60 -0.06 -10.53 11.17
CA TRP A 60 0.86 -10.20 10.09
C TRP A 60 1.10 -8.70 9.95
N VAL A 61 2.37 -8.30 9.82
CA VAL A 61 2.79 -6.89 9.68
C VAL A 61 3.55 -6.68 8.37
N LYS A 62 3.04 -5.76 7.54
CA LYS A 62 3.68 -5.25 6.32
C LYS A 62 4.21 -3.85 6.55
N LEU A 63 5.50 -3.62 6.30
CA LEU A 63 5.99 -2.28 6.02
C LEU A 63 5.68 -1.95 4.56
N ILE A 64 4.95 -0.87 4.32
CA ILE A 64 4.69 -0.36 2.97
C ILE A 64 5.64 0.82 2.75
N CYS A 65 6.75 0.60 2.03
CA CYS A 65 7.62 1.69 1.60
C CYS A 65 6.98 2.48 0.44
N GLY A 66 6.03 1.87 -0.28
CA GLY A 66 5.20 2.51 -1.31
C GLY A 66 5.62 2.13 -2.72
N ALA A 67 4.63 1.82 -3.57
CA ALA A 67 4.86 1.39 -4.96
C ALA A 67 5.52 2.46 -5.84
N SER A 68 5.41 3.75 -5.46
CA SER A 68 6.02 4.90 -6.15
C SER A 68 7.17 5.56 -5.38
N PHE A 69 7.48 5.14 -4.15
CA PHE A 69 8.59 5.72 -3.39
C PHE A 69 9.87 4.94 -3.68
N GLU A 70 10.92 5.64 -4.09
CA GLU A 70 12.16 5.07 -4.63
C GLU A 70 13.41 5.74 -4.04
N ASP A 71 13.29 6.50 -2.95
CA ASP A 71 14.45 7.03 -2.22
C ASP A 71 15.18 5.87 -1.51
N ALA A 72 16.20 5.34 -2.18
CA ALA A 72 16.95 4.17 -1.72
C ALA A 72 17.56 4.36 -0.32
N ALA A 73 17.98 5.57 0.05
CA ALA A 73 18.59 5.82 1.35
C ALA A 73 17.56 5.69 2.48
N ASP A 74 16.38 6.29 2.30
CA ASP A 74 15.28 6.18 3.25
C ASP A 74 14.74 4.77 3.31
N ILE A 75 14.56 4.11 2.16
CA ILE A 75 14.06 2.74 2.08
C ILE A 75 15.00 1.77 2.80
N ARG A 76 16.31 1.89 2.61
CA ARG A 76 17.30 1.06 3.30
C ARG A 76 17.22 1.22 4.81
N ASN A 77 17.07 2.47 5.29
CA ASN A 77 16.96 2.74 6.73
C ASN A 77 15.63 2.27 7.33
N LEU A 78 14.51 2.44 6.62
CA LEU A 78 13.22 1.89 7.01
C LEU A 78 13.28 0.37 7.08
N SER A 79 13.85 -0.27 6.06
CA SER A 79 13.96 -1.73 5.98
C SER A 79 14.80 -2.30 7.13
N LEU A 80 15.89 -1.62 7.49
CA LEU A 80 16.69 -1.93 8.69
C LEU A 80 15.84 -1.87 9.98
N VAL A 81 15.20 -0.73 10.25
CA VAL A 81 14.48 -0.51 11.50
C VAL A 81 13.29 -1.46 11.65
N TYR A 82 12.53 -1.68 10.58
CA TYR A 82 11.34 -2.53 10.63
C TYR A 82 11.68 -4.02 10.61
N SER A 83 12.79 -4.43 9.98
CA SER A 83 13.31 -5.79 10.15
C SER A 83 13.69 -6.06 11.60
N LEU A 84 14.34 -5.10 12.28
CA LEU A 84 14.62 -5.18 13.72
C LEU A 84 13.35 -5.25 14.56
N ALA A 85 12.27 -4.59 14.13
CA ALA A 85 10.96 -4.66 14.78
C ALA A 85 10.21 -5.98 14.51
N GLY A 86 10.71 -6.82 13.60
CA GLY A 86 10.12 -8.11 13.26
C GLY A 86 8.89 -8.01 12.35
N VAL A 87 8.88 -7.10 11.37
CA VAL A 87 7.86 -7.16 10.31
C VAL A 87 7.94 -8.49 9.57
N ASP A 88 6.81 -8.94 9.02
CA ASP A 88 6.75 -10.18 8.25
C ASP A 88 7.05 -9.94 6.77
N CYS A 89 6.81 -8.73 6.28
CA CYS A 89 7.00 -8.36 4.88
C CYS A 89 7.36 -6.88 4.73
N ILE A 90 8.26 -6.58 3.80
CA ILE A 90 8.59 -5.24 3.34
C ILE A 90 8.19 -5.15 1.87
N ASP A 91 7.29 -4.21 1.58
CA ASP A 91 6.82 -3.93 0.22
C ASP A 91 7.42 -2.65 -0.32
N CYS A 92 7.88 -2.72 -1.57
CA CYS A 92 8.58 -1.65 -2.24
C CYS A 92 8.28 -1.59 -3.74
N ALA A 93 8.75 -0.51 -4.38
CA ALA A 93 8.70 -0.38 -5.82
C ALA A 93 9.41 -1.54 -6.53
N ALA A 94 8.83 -2.03 -7.63
CA ALA A 94 9.49 -2.94 -8.57
C ALA A 94 10.59 -2.19 -9.36
N ASP A 95 11.69 -1.91 -8.69
CA ASP A 95 12.91 -1.28 -9.21
C ASP A 95 14.14 -1.95 -8.60
N GLU A 96 15.18 -2.18 -9.40
CA GLU A 96 16.38 -2.89 -8.98
C GLU A 96 17.10 -2.19 -7.81
N SER A 97 17.25 -0.87 -7.88
CA SER A 97 17.96 -0.09 -6.86
C SER A 97 17.20 -0.11 -5.53
N VAL A 98 15.88 -0.09 -5.60
CA VAL A 98 14.99 -0.17 -4.44
C VAL A 98 15.01 -1.56 -3.80
N VAL A 99 14.94 -2.62 -4.60
CA VAL A 99 15.08 -4.01 -4.10
C VAL A 99 16.44 -4.21 -3.43
N ASN A 100 17.53 -3.69 -4.01
CA ASN A 100 18.85 -3.74 -3.39
C ASN A 100 18.86 -3.00 -2.04
N ALA A 101 18.30 -1.79 -1.97
CA ALA A 101 18.22 -1.01 -0.74
C ALA A 101 17.43 -1.71 0.37
N VAL A 102 16.31 -2.37 0.03
CA VAL A 102 15.52 -3.17 0.98
C VAL A 102 16.38 -4.31 1.53
N ASN A 103 17.00 -5.10 0.66
CA ASN A 103 17.81 -6.25 1.04
C ASN A 103 19.04 -5.83 1.89
N ASP A 104 19.72 -4.73 1.53
CA ASP A 104 20.82 -4.16 2.32
C ASP A 104 20.37 -3.74 3.74
N GLY A 105 19.16 -3.20 3.87
CA GLY A 105 18.57 -2.85 5.15
C GLY A 105 18.27 -4.08 6.00
N ILE A 106 17.68 -5.11 5.40
CA ILE A 106 17.39 -6.39 6.05
C ILE A 106 18.69 -7.06 6.52
N ASP A 107 19.70 -7.16 5.66
CA ASP A 107 20.96 -7.82 5.99
C ASP A 107 21.69 -7.07 7.13
N ALA A 108 21.64 -5.75 7.14
CA ALA A 108 22.13 -4.96 8.25
C ALA A 108 21.37 -5.24 9.56
N ALA A 109 20.06 -5.48 9.53
CA ALA A 109 19.29 -5.84 10.72
C ALA A 109 19.69 -7.21 11.26
N MET A 110 19.86 -8.19 10.36
CA MET A 110 20.28 -9.56 10.71
C MET A 110 21.70 -9.60 11.28
N ASN A 111 22.58 -8.67 10.87
CA ASN A 111 23.92 -8.53 11.45
C ASN A 111 23.92 -7.87 12.84
N ILE A 112 22.87 -7.13 13.20
CA ILE A 112 22.73 -6.49 14.53
C ILE A 112 22.13 -7.44 15.56
N GLY A 113 21.12 -8.23 15.16
CA GLY A 113 20.41 -9.12 16.07
C GLY A 113 19.81 -10.33 15.38
N SER A 114 19.46 -11.34 16.18
CA SER A 114 18.76 -12.54 15.70
C SER A 114 17.31 -12.20 15.40
N VAL A 115 17.08 -11.70 14.19
CA VAL A 115 15.74 -11.44 13.63
C VAL A 115 15.46 -12.39 12.48
N GLU A 116 14.20 -12.72 12.29
CA GLU A 116 13.77 -13.48 11.13
C GLU A 116 13.71 -12.56 9.91
N ARG A 117 14.10 -13.10 8.75
CA ARG A 117 14.10 -12.35 7.49
C ARG A 117 12.65 -12.06 7.06
N PRO A 118 12.22 -10.80 6.93
CA PRO A 118 10.93 -10.48 6.33
C PRO A 118 10.93 -10.85 4.84
N TRP A 119 9.75 -11.11 4.29
CA TRP A 119 9.62 -11.27 2.84
C TRP A 119 9.78 -9.93 2.12
N VAL A 120 10.54 -9.93 1.03
CA VAL A 120 10.62 -8.79 0.10
C VAL A 120 9.50 -8.91 -0.94
N MET A 121 8.59 -7.93 -0.95
CA MET A 121 7.48 -7.85 -1.89
C MET A 121 7.69 -6.67 -2.84
N ILE A 122 7.54 -6.91 -4.14
CA ILE A 122 7.55 -5.82 -5.12
C ILE A 122 6.13 -5.52 -5.62
N SER A 123 5.81 -4.24 -5.75
CA SER A 123 4.50 -3.75 -6.20
C SER A 123 4.51 -3.36 -7.68
N VAL A 124 3.50 -3.84 -8.43
CA VAL A 124 3.22 -3.50 -9.82
C VAL A 124 1.74 -3.19 -10.04
N ASN A 125 1.38 -2.65 -11.20
CA ASN A 125 0.01 -2.31 -11.57
C ASN A 125 -0.34 -2.82 -12.97
N ASP A 126 -1.61 -3.17 -13.18
CA ASP A 126 -2.15 -3.56 -14.49
C ASP A 126 -2.69 -2.37 -15.31
N ASP A 127 -3.03 -1.25 -14.67
CA ASP A 127 -3.61 -0.07 -15.30
C ASP A 127 -3.00 1.26 -14.84
N LYS A 128 -3.24 2.34 -15.61
CA LYS A 128 -2.75 3.70 -15.30
C LYS A 128 -3.67 4.50 -14.38
N GLU A 129 -4.80 3.93 -13.96
CA GLU A 129 -5.78 4.62 -13.11
C GLU A 129 -5.48 4.43 -11.62
N ASP A 130 -4.61 3.47 -11.28
CA ASP A 130 -4.15 3.26 -9.92
C ASP A 130 -3.36 4.48 -9.38
N LEU A 131 -3.86 5.04 -8.28
CA LEU A 131 -3.30 6.24 -7.67
C LEU A 131 -1.99 6.02 -6.92
N HIS A 132 -1.60 4.77 -6.67
CA HIS A 132 -0.32 4.40 -6.09
C HIS A 132 0.80 4.42 -7.13
N PHE A 133 0.47 4.51 -8.43
CA PHE A 133 1.41 4.55 -9.57
C PHE A 133 1.33 5.88 -10.33
N ARG A 134 1.48 6.96 -9.57
CA ARG A 134 1.54 8.31 -10.10
C ARG A 134 2.57 9.15 -9.35
N LYS A 135 3.13 10.15 -10.01
CA LYS A 135 3.99 11.17 -9.40
C LYS A 135 3.46 12.56 -9.77
N ALA A 136 3.88 13.58 -9.02
CA ALA A 136 3.64 14.96 -9.43
C ALA A 136 4.55 15.29 -10.63
N GLU A 137 4.05 16.11 -11.55
CA GLU A 137 4.83 16.63 -12.68
C GLU A 137 4.46 18.09 -12.93
N PHE A 138 5.47 18.91 -13.22
CA PHE A 138 5.32 20.27 -13.70
C PHE A 138 6.65 20.73 -14.33
N ASP A 139 6.60 21.71 -15.23
CA ASP A 139 7.79 22.39 -15.74
C ASP A 139 8.21 23.48 -14.73
N PRO A 140 9.42 23.41 -14.15
CA PRO A 140 9.91 24.45 -13.23
C PRO A 140 9.95 25.85 -13.88
N GLU A 141 10.13 25.95 -15.19
CA GLU A 141 10.16 27.21 -15.93
C GLU A 141 8.77 27.86 -16.04
N ASP A 142 7.70 27.07 -15.92
CA ASP A 142 6.32 27.55 -15.91
C ASP A 142 5.87 28.06 -14.52
N CYS A 143 6.70 27.90 -13.49
CA CYS A 143 6.41 28.35 -12.13
C CYS A 143 6.78 29.83 -11.97
N PRO A 144 5.83 30.73 -11.65
CA PRO A 144 6.14 32.15 -11.50
C PRO A 144 7.17 32.42 -10.40
N LEU A 145 8.10 33.35 -10.65
CA LEU A 145 9.15 33.72 -9.70
C LEU A 145 8.61 34.26 -8.38
N ASP A 146 7.43 34.89 -8.40
CA ASP A 146 6.71 35.44 -7.26
C ASP A 146 5.76 34.43 -6.58
N CYS A 147 5.74 33.17 -7.03
CA CYS A 147 4.99 32.11 -6.40
C CYS A 147 5.47 31.87 -4.97
N SER A 148 4.53 31.78 -4.01
CA SER A 148 4.83 31.49 -2.60
C SER A 148 5.19 30.01 -2.31
N ARG A 149 5.12 29.17 -3.35
CA ARG A 149 5.47 27.73 -3.38
C ARG A 149 4.84 26.91 -2.24
N PRO A 150 3.51 26.95 -2.06
CA PRO A 150 2.84 26.13 -1.05
C PRO A 150 2.99 24.62 -1.31
N CYS A 151 3.23 24.23 -2.56
CA CYS A 151 3.47 22.84 -2.97
C CYS A 151 4.74 22.25 -2.32
N GLU A 152 5.81 23.01 -2.16
CA GLU A 152 7.03 22.57 -1.45
C GLU A 152 6.71 22.28 0.03
N LYS A 153 6.01 23.22 0.69
CA LYS A 153 5.70 23.15 2.12
C LYS A 153 4.75 22.01 2.49
N VAL A 154 3.81 21.69 1.61
CA VAL A 154 2.83 20.62 1.86
C VAL A 154 3.38 19.24 1.52
N CYS A 155 4.50 19.16 0.77
CA CYS A 155 5.07 17.90 0.30
C CYS A 155 5.71 17.13 1.47
N PRO A 156 5.12 16.00 1.90
CA PRO A 156 5.62 15.27 3.08
C PRO A 156 6.99 14.62 2.85
N ALA A 157 7.33 14.33 1.60
CA ALA A 157 8.61 13.71 1.22
C ALA A 157 9.67 14.73 0.79
N ASN A 158 9.41 16.04 0.91
CA ASN A 158 10.29 17.10 0.39
C ASN A 158 10.71 16.85 -1.07
N ALA A 159 9.77 16.37 -1.88
CA ALA A 159 10.00 15.93 -3.25
C ALA A 159 9.86 17.05 -4.28
N ILE A 160 9.68 18.31 -3.86
CA ILE A 160 9.62 19.48 -4.74
C ILE A 160 10.71 20.44 -4.29
N LEU A 161 11.65 20.75 -5.17
CA LEU A 161 12.78 21.64 -4.92
C LEU A 161 12.89 22.63 -6.08
N LEU A 162 12.57 23.90 -5.86
CA LEU A 162 12.79 24.97 -6.85
C LEU A 162 13.83 25.95 -6.34
N GLU A 163 14.90 26.11 -7.11
CA GLU A 163 15.97 27.05 -6.82
C GLU A 163 15.94 28.21 -7.82
N ASN A 164 16.20 29.42 -7.33
CA ASN A 164 16.40 30.55 -8.21
C ASN A 164 17.75 30.38 -8.90
N SER A 165 17.77 30.39 -10.23
CA SER A 165 19.01 30.41 -10.99
C SER A 165 19.66 31.79 -10.84
N SER A 166 20.30 32.07 -9.71
CA SER A 166 21.24 33.18 -9.63
C SER A 166 22.45 32.81 -10.49
N SER A 167 22.64 33.56 -11.57
CA SER A 167 23.74 33.46 -12.51
C SER A 167 25.10 33.60 -11.82
N THR A 168 25.63 32.52 -11.25
CA THR A 168 27.04 32.39 -10.86
C THR A 168 27.86 31.85 -12.03
N GLY A 169 27.69 32.48 -13.20
CA GLY A 169 28.49 32.27 -14.40
C GLY A 169 28.97 33.62 -14.90
N ASN A 170 30.28 33.79 -14.96
CA ASN A 170 30.96 35.06 -15.26
C ASN A 170 30.35 35.86 -16.41
N HIS A 171 30.30 37.18 -16.20
CA HIS A 171 29.91 38.23 -17.12
C HIS A 171 30.28 37.96 -18.59
N SER A 172 29.27 37.95 -19.45
CA SER A 172 29.40 38.48 -20.81
C SER A 172 28.25 39.47 -21.01
N LEU A 173 28.64 40.74 -21.11
CA LEU A 173 27.77 41.90 -21.22
C LEU A 173 27.04 41.86 -22.57
N GLY A 174 25.70 41.76 -22.57
CA GLY A 174 24.91 42.06 -23.78
C GLY A 174 23.73 41.16 -24.13
N SER A 175 22.85 40.79 -23.19
CA SER A 175 21.48 40.41 -23.55
C SER A 175 20.51 40.82 -22.44
N SER A 176 19.47 41.56 -22.81
CA SER A 176 18.45 42.14 -21.92
C SER A 176 17.36 41.17 -21.47
N ASP A 177 17.49 39.87 -21.75
CA ASP A 177 16.48 38.84 -21.45
C ASP A 177 16.87 37.95 -20.25
N ALA A 178 17.44 38.54 -19.20
CA ALA A 178 17.65 37.85 -17.93
C ALA A 178 16.34 37.76 -17.11
N LEU A 179 15.28 37.21 -17.71
CA LEU A 179 14.11 36.79 -16.95
C LEU A 179 14.57 35.62 -16.06
N GLY A 180 14.52 35.79 -14.75
CA GLY A 180 14.94 34.77 -13.80
C GLY A 180 14.25 33.44 -14.13
N ARG A 181 15.04 32.36 -14.19
CA ARG A 181 14.55 31.00 -14.44
C ARG A 181 14.66 30.18 -13.18
N LEU A 182 13.65 29.34 -12.91
CA LEU A 182 13.70 28.39 -11.79
C LEU A 182 14.27 27.08 -12.29
N GLN A 183 15.26 26.56 -11.57
CA GLN A 183 15.79 25.22 -11.79
C GLN A 183 15.25 24.26 -10.72
N GLY A 184 15.27 22.96 -11.04
CA GLY A 184 14.82 21.89 -10.15
C GLY A 184 13.50 21.29 -10.63
N GLY A 185 12.54 21.13 -9.71
CA GLY A 185 11.25 20.52 -9.98
C GLY A 185 10.93 19.40 -8.99
N VAL A 186 10.31 18.33 -9.48
CA VAL A 186 9.99 17.15 -8.67
C VAL A 186 11.19 16.21 -8.61
N VAL A 187 11.67 15.90 -7.41
CA VAL A 187 12.61 14.78 -7.17
C VAL A 187 11.80 13.49 -7.27
N THR A 188 11.93 12.82 -8.41
CA THR A 188 11.07 11.70 -8.80
C THR A 188 11.11 10.57 -7.79
N GLU A 189 12.28 10.26 -7.25
CA GLU A 189 12.50 9.13 -6.34
C GLU A 189 11.78 9.32 -5.00
N ARG A 190 11.63 10.58 -4.56
CA ARG A 190 10.94 10.94 -3.31
C ARG A 190 9.44 11.10 -3.49
N CYS A 191 8.98 11.41 -4.69
CA CYS A 191 7.57 11.66 -4.94
C CYS A 191 6.79 10.34 -4.99
N TYR A 192 6.04 10.05 -3.93
CA TYR A 192 5.18 8.85 -3.85
C TYR A 192 3.73 9.10 -4.31
N GLY A 193 3.44 10.22 -4.97
CA GLY A 193 2.13 10.44 -5.61
C GLY A 193 0.98 10.88 -4.70
N CYS A 194 1.28 11.44 -3.51
CA CYS A 194 0.22 11.80 -2.55
C CYS A 194 -0.80 12.83 -3.05
N GLY A 195 -0.45 13.63 -4.06
CA GLY A 195 -1.33 14.63 -4.65
C GLY A 195 -1.67 15.82 -3.75
N ARG A 196 -1.05 15.96 -2.57
CA ARG A 196 -1.25 17.11 -1.68
C ARG A 196 -0.85 18.44 -2.34
N CYS A 197 0.07 18.39 -3.30
CA CYS A 197 0.54 19.55 -4.05
C CYS A 197 -0.47 20.07 -5.09
N PHE A 198 -1.35 19.23 -5.62
CA PHE A 198 -2.29 19.61 -6.69
C PHE A 198 -3.24 20.74 -6.26
N PRO A 199 -4.04 20.58 -5.18
CA PRO A 199 -5.04 21.59 -4.83
C PRO A 199 -4.45 22.87 -4.24
N VAL A 200 -3.17 22.87 -3.84
CA VAL A 200 -2.53 24.05 -3.23
C VAL A 200 -1.76 24.90 -4.24
N CYS A 201 -1.53 24.42 -5.45
CA CYS A 201 -0.83 25.19 -6.47
C CYS A 201 -1.70 26.39 -6.91
N PRO A 202 -1.30 27.64 -6.66
CA PRO A 202 -2.14 28.81 -6.97
C PRO A 202 -2.29 29.07 -8.47
N PHE A 203 -1.44 28.45 -9.30
CA PHE A 203 -1.41 28.61 -10.75
C PHE A 203 -1.84 27.34 -11.50
N ASP A 204 -2.29 26.30 -10.78
CA ASP A 204 -2.76 25.03 -11.36
C ASP A 204 -1.76 24.39 -12.35
N LYS A 205 -0.46 24.44 -12.01
CA LYS A 205 0.64 23.96 -12.88
C LYS A 205 1.08 22.52 -12.60
N ILE A 206 0.61 21.92 -11.52
CA ILE A 206 1.07 20.60 -11.08
C ILE A 206 0.02 19.56 -11.48
N SER A 207 0.42 18.60 -12.28
CA SER A 207 -0.43 17.49 -12.74
C SER A 207 0.06 16.15 -12.17
N ALA A 208 -0.76 15.12 -12.33
CA ALA A 208 -0.40 13.74 -12.02
C ALA A 208 0.16 13.05 -13.27
N LYS A 209 1.39 12.54 -13.18
CA LYS A 209 2.00 11.65 -14.16
C LYS A 209 1.82 10.20 -13.73
N THR A 210 0.90 9.49 -14.37
CA THR A 210 0.64 8.06 -14.13
C THR A 210 1.55 7.17 -14.98
N TYR A 211 1.90 5.99 -14.48
CA TYR A 211 2.75 5.04 -15.19
C TYR A 211 2.37 3.60 -14.89
N ILE A 212 2.91 2.65 -15.67
CA ILE A 212 2.84 1.22 -15.42
C ILE A 212 4.27 0.73 -15.23
N ARG A 213 4.51 -0.18 -14.27
CA ARG A 213 5.81 -0.84 -14.11
C ARG A 213 6.13 -1.70 -15.34
N ASP A 214 7.36 -1.63 -15.83
CA ASP A 214 7.78 -2.44 -16.98
C ASP A 214 7.70 -3.94 -16.63
N PRO A 215 6.85 -4.74 -17.32
CA PRO A 215 6.73 -6.15 -17.01
C PRO A 215 7.98 -6.96 -17.33
N ALA A 216 8.81 -6.53 -18.29
CA ALA A 216 10.06 -7.20 -18.62
C ALA A 216 11.07 -7.04 -17.47
N ALA A 217 11.33 -5.79 -17.03
CA ALA A 217 12.15 -5.54 -15.85
C ALA A 217 11.60 -6.23 -14.58
N THR A 218 10.28 -6.21 -14.38
CA THR A 218 9.63 -6.92 -13.27
C THR A 218 9.93 -8.43 -13.32
N SER A 219 9.80 -9.04 -14.49
CA SER A 219 10.07 -10.48 -14.67
C SER A 219 11.51 -10.86 -14.34
N GLU A 220 12.48 -9.98 -14.63
CA GLU A 220 13.87 -10.20 -14.24
C GLU A 220 14.06 -10.07 -12.72
N LEU A 221 13.39 -9.11 -12.07
CA LEU A 221 13.40 -9.00 -10.60
C LEU A 221 12.82 -10.25 -9.93
N LEU A 222 11.69 -10.75 -10.42
CA LEU A 222 11.02 -11.94 -9.85
C LEU A 222 11.88 -13.21 -9.92
N LYS A 223 12.79 -13.32 -10.90
CA LYS A 223 13.70 -14.46 -11.02
C LYS A 223 14.85 -14.43 -10.02
N ARG A 224 15.08 -13.29 -9.35
CA ARG A 224 16.13 -13.17 -8.32
C ARG A 224 15.74 -13.99 -7.08
N ASN A 225 16.72 -14.34 -6.27
CA ASN A 225 16.54 -15.10 -5.03
C ASN A 225 16.27 -14.21 -3.80
N ASP A 226 16.16 -12.91 -3.99
CA ASP A 226 15.98 -11.87 -2.96
C ASP A 226 14.70 -11.05 -3.16
N VAL A 227 13.77 -11.57 -3.97
CA VAL A 227 12.38 -11.14 -4.09
C VAL A 227 11.50 -12.34 -3.74
N ASP A 228 10.72 -12.22 -2.67
CA ASP A 228 9.91 -13.32 -2.13
C ASP A 228 8.46 -13.27 -2.60
N ALA A 229 7.94 -12.10 -2.95
CA ALA A 229 6.54 -11.89 -3.25
C ALA A 229 6.32 -10.77 -4.28
N ILE A 230 5.14 -10.78 -4.89
CA ILE A 230 4.66 -9.71 -5.77
C ILE A 230 3.28 -9.25 -5.30
N GLU A 231 3.04 -7.95 -5.36
CA GLU A 231 1.70 -7.35 -5.25
C GLU A 231 1.29 -6.76 -6.59
N ILE A 232 0.17 -7.24 -7.12
CA ILE A 232 -0.46 -6.70 -8.33
C ILE A 232 -1.60 -5.79 -7.90
N HIS A 233 -1.44 -4.49 -8.10
CA HIS A 233 -2.48 -3.50 -7.95
C HIS A 233 -3.38 -3.49 -9.18
N THR A 234 -4.68 -3.48 -8.95
CA THR A 234 -5.69 -3.43 -10.00
C THR A 234 -6.91 -2.64 -9.56
N THR A 235 -7.47 -1.83 -10.47
CA THR A 235 -8.76 -1.18 -10.19
C THR A 235 -9.94 -2.14 -10.28
N GLY A 236 -9.73 -3.39 -10.73
CA GLY A 236 -10.78 -4.40 -10.91
C GLY A 236 -11.76 -4.10 -12.05
N ARG A 237 -11.56 -3.01 -12.81
CA ARG A 237 -12.42 -2.59 -13.92
C ARG A 237 -11.99 -3.16 -15.27
N HIS A 238 -10.73 -3.56 -15.40
CA HIS A 238 -10.13 -3.96 -16.67
C HIS A 238 -9.47 -5.35 -16.58
N ILE A 239 -10.28 -6.41 -16.49
CA ILE A 239 -9.80 -7.80 -16.40
C ILE A 239 -8.83 -8.19 -17.53
N HIS A 240 -9.00 -7.64 -18.74
CA HIS A 240 -8.08 -7.91 -19.84
C HIS A 240 -6.67 -7.36 -19.59
N LEU A 241 -6.52 -6.19 -18.96
CA LEU A 241 -5.22 -5.63 -18.59
C LEU A 241 -4.54 -6.45 -17.51
N PHE A 242 -5.31 -6.92 -16.51
CA PHE A 242 -4.82 -7.88 -15.53
C PHE A 242 -4.26 -9.14 -16.19
N ASN A 243 -4.99 -9.69 -17.17
CA ASN A 243 -4.55 -10.86 -17.93
C ASN A 243 -3.29 -10.57 -18.78
N GLU A 244 -3.21 -9.42 -19.44
CA GLU A 244 -2.03 -9.01 -20.20
C GLU A 244 -0.79 -8.90 -19.31
N LEU A 245 -0.91 -8.27 -18.14
CA LEU A 245 0.16 -8.23 -17.15
C LEU A 245 0.55 -9.65 -16.73
N TRP A 246 -0.42 -10.48 -16.33
CA TRP A 246 -0.17 -11.85 -15.88
C TRP A 246 0.56 -12.70 -16.93
N GLU A 247 0.14 -12.62 -18.20
CA GLU A 247 0.80 -13.31 -19.31
C GLU A 247 2.21 -12.79 -19.55
N SER A 248 2.42 -11.47 -19.42
CA SER A 248 3.75 -10.87 -19.58
C SER A 248 4.75 -11.27 -18.50
N LEU A 249 4.29 -11.47 -17.26
CA LEU A 249 5.10 -12.01 -16.17
C LEU A 249 5.45 -13.50 -16.42
N GLY A 250 4.51 -14.25 -16.99
CA GLY A 250 4.74 -15.61 -17.48
C GLY A 250 5.28 -16.55 -16.40
N ASP A 251 6.38 -17.24 -16.71
CA ASP A 251 7.00 -18.21 -15.79
C ASP A 251 7.77 -17.58 -14.63
N SER A 252 8.03 -16.27 -14.66
CA SER A 252 8.74 -15.58 -13.56
C SER A 252 7.97 -15.66 -12.23
N ILE A 253 6.63 -15.73 -12.29
CA ILE A 253 5.75 -15.93 -11.13
C ILE A 253 6.08 -17.20 -10.33
N LYS A 254 6.67 -18.23 -10.97
CA LYS A 254 7.01 -19.48 -10.30
C LYS A 254 8.14 -19.33 -9.27
N HIS A 255 8.87 -18.22 -9.31
CA HIS A 255 10.00 -17.94 -8.42
C HIS A 255 9.60 -17.27 -7.10
N VAL A 256 8.37 -16.73 -7.00
CA VAL A 256 7.90 -16.09 -5.77
C VAL A 256 7.09 -17.04 -4.88
N LYS A 257 7.17 -16.78 -3.57
CA LYS A 257 6.44 -17.51 -2.53
C LYS A 257 5.00 -17.04 -2.41
N LEU A 258 4.69 -15.80 -2.75
CA LEU A 258 3.36 -15.21 -2.61
C LEU A 258 3.02 -14.23 -3.73
N VAL A 259 1.81 -14.35 -4.26
CA VAL A 259 1.18 -13.39 -5.18
C VAL A 259 0.02 -12.71 -4.45
N ALA A 260 0.18 -11.44 -4.14
CA ALA A 260 -0.87 -10.58 -3.63
C ALA A 260 -1.60 -9.88 -4.78
N VAL A 261 -2.91 -9.75 -4.67
CA VAL A 261 -3.74 -8.90 -5.54
C VAL A 261 -4.36 -7.83 -4.69
N SER A 262 -4.00 -6.57 -4.93
CA SER A 262 -4.59 -5.41 -4.27
C SER A 262 -5.68 -4.80 -5.15
N MET A 263 -6.88 -4.65 -4.57
CA MET A 263 -8.01 -4.08 -5.30
C MET A 263 -8.97 -3.28 -4.41
N PRO A 264 -9.60 -2.22 -4.96
CA PRO A 264 -10.64 -1.48 -4.25
C PRO A 264 -11.96 -2.26 -4.18
N ASP A 265 -12.89 -1.72 -3.41
CA ASP A 265 -14.28 -2.19 -3.43
C ASP A 265 -14.98 -1.78 -4.74
N VAL A 266 -15.12 -2.73 -5.67
CA VAL A 266 -15.87 -2.53 -6.93
C VAL A 266 -17.38 -2.82 -6.77
N GLY A 267 -17.87 -2.95 -5.53
CA GLY A 267 -19.28 -3.12 -5.24
C GLY A 267 -19.78 -4.53 -5.56
N LYS A 268 -20.94 -4.62 -6.21
CA LYS A 268 -21.63 -5.90 -6.45
C LYS A 268 -20.85 -6.87 -7.36
N SER A 269 -19.95 -6.35 -8.20
CA SER A 269 -19.13 -7.18 -9.09
C SER A 269 -17.91 -7.80 -8.41
N THR A 270 -17.56 -7.39 -7.18
CA THR A 270 -16.29 -7.79 -6.53
C THR A 270 -16.04 -9.29 -6.60
N PHE A 271 -17.01 -10.11 -6.20
CA PHE A 271 -16.83 -11.55 -6.18
C PHE A 271 -16.58 -12.13 -7.57
N THR A 272 -17.30 -11.64 -8.58
CA THR A 272 -17.11 -12.03 -9.99
C THR A 272 -15.73 -11.62 -10.47
N THR A 273 -15.32 -10.38 -10.23
CA THR A 273 -14.00 -9.84 -10.58
C THR A 273 -12.87 -10.67 -9.95
N MET A 274 -12.92 -10.96 -8.65
CA MET A 274 -11.94 -11.81 -7.96
C MET A 274 -11.92 -13.24 -8.53
N SER A 275 -13.09 -13.79 -8.86
CA SER A 275 -13.23 -15.13 -9.45
C SER A 275 -12.60 -15.22 -10.85
N GLU A 276 -12.75 -14.17 -11.66
CA GLU A 276 -12.17 -14.09 -13.00
C GLU A 276 -10.64 -13.93 -12.93
N MET A 277 -10.14 -13.03 -12.08
CA MET A 277 -8.71 -12.87 -11.83
C MET A 277 -8.06 -14.16 -11.31
N TYR A 278 -8.70 -14.87 -10.39
CA TYR A 278 -8.16 -16.14 -9.91
C TYR A 278 -8.08 -17.20 -11.01
N LYS A 279 -9.08 -17.31 -11.89
CA LYS A 279 -9.03 -18.23 -13.04
C LYS A 279 -7.88 -17.92 -14.00
N ILE A 280 -7.53 -16.64 -14.14
CA ILE A 280 -6.34 -16.22 -14.89
C ILE A 280 -5.08 -16.74 -14.19
N MET A 281 -4.99 -16.57 -12.87
CA MET A 281 -3.80 -16.92 -12.09
C MET A 281 -3.60 -18.42 -11.85
N GLU A 282 -4.67 -19.19 -11.69
CA GLU A 282 -4.64 -20.51 -11.05
C GLU A 282 -3.74 -21.54 -11.74
N SER A 283 -3.46 -21.37 -13.04
CA SER A 283 -2.62 -22.28 -13.81
C SER A 283 -1.12 -22.14 -13.53
N ARG A 284 -0.67 -20.94 -13.09
CA ARG A 284 0.76 -20.64 -12.80
C ARG A 284 1.03 -20.28 -11.35
N LEU A 285 -0.01 -20.13 -10.52
CA LEU A 285 0.11 -19.85 -9.11
C LEU A 285 0.57 -21.11 -8.34
N ILE A 286 1.87 -21.15 -7.98
CA ILE A 286 2.47 -22.25 -7.20
C ILE A 286 2.44 -21.94 -5.70
N GLY A 287 2.78 -20.70 -5.34
CA GLY A 287 2.86 -20.24 -3.95
C GLY A 287 1.52 -19.82 -3.34
N TYR A 288 1.61 -18.99 -2.31
CA TYR A 288 0.46 -18.43 -1.62
C TYR A 288 -0.22 -17.34 -2.44
N ASN A 289 -1.53 -17.20 -2.27
CA ASN A 289 -2.28 -16.06 -2.80
C ASN A 289 -2.84 -15.23 -1.66
N LEU A 290 -2.70 -13.90 -1.75
CA LEU A 290 -3.22 -12.96 -0.77
C LEU A 290 -4.13 -11.95 -1.47
N TRP A 291 -5.34 -11.77 -0.96
CA TRP A 291 -6.22 -10.69 -1.42
C TRP A 291 -6.09 -9.51 -0.48
N GLN A 292 -5.53 -8.40 -0.98
CA GLN A 292 -5.43 -7.14 -0.27
C GLN A 292 -6.62 -6.26 -0.66
N LEU A 293 -7.53 -6.09 0.29
CA LEU A 293 -8.84 -5.48 0.06
C LEU A 293 -8.82 -4.04 0.57
N ASP A 294 -8.35 -3.12 -0.26
CA ASP A 294 -8.09 -1.73 0.12
C ASP A 294 -9.37 -0.96 0.46
N GLY A 295 -10.52 -1.39 -0.07
CA GLY A 295 -11.77 -0.65 0.03
C GLY A 295 -11.66 0.63 -0.79
N ARG A 296 -11.25 1.73 -0.14
CA ARG A 296 -10.80 2.94 -0.84
C ARG A 296 -9.28 2.98 -0.85
N PRO A 297 -8.64 3.08 -2.04
CA PRO A 297 -7.19 3.12 -2.16
C PRO A 297 -6.54 4.21 -1.31
N MET A 298 -5.38 3.91 -0.72
CA MET A 298 -4.64 4.83 0.14
C MET A 298 -3.66 5.66 -0.67
N SER A 299 -4.00 6.92 -0.96
CA SER A 299 -3.10 7.84 -1.66
C SER A 299 -1.96 8.40 -0.81
N GLY A 300 -1.90 8.08 0.50
CA GLY A 300 -0.96 8.73 1.43
C GLY A 300 -1.20 10.25 1.60
N ASP A 301 -2.39 10.73 1.19
CA ASP A 301 -2.89 12.07 1.48
C ASP A 301 -3.45 12.17 2.92
N ILE A 302 -4.13 13.27 3.25
CA ILE A 302 -4.75 13.49 4.57
C ILE A 302 -6.23 13.00 4.57
N GLY A 303 -6.64 12.29 3.52
CA GLY A 303 -8.00 11.80 3.32
C GLY A 303 -8.41 10.84 4.43
N ARG A 304 -9.48 11.18 5.15
CA ARG A 304 -10.09 10.27 6.12
C ARG A 304 -10.94 9.23 5.39
N GLY A 305 -10.99 8.01 5.92
CA GLY A 305 -12.00 7.01 5.53
C GLY A 305 -11.46 5.67 5.03
N ALA A 306 -10.25 5.62 4.47
CA ALA A 306 -9.69 4.40 3.84
C ALA A 306 -9.78 3.16 4.75
N THR A 307 -9.28 3.25 6.00
CA THR A 307 -9.39 2.15 6.97
C THR A 307 -10.84 1.71 7.25
N ARG A 308 -11.77 2.68 7.31
CA ARG A 308 -13.17 2.38 7.61
C ARG A 308 -13.84 1.65 6.45
N GLU A 309 -13.53 2.08 5.23
CA GLU A 309 -13.98 1.47 3.98
C GLU A 309 -13.37 0.09 3.77
N ALA A 310 -12.08 -0.11 4.07
CA ALA A 310 -11.44 -1.42 4.06
C ALA A 310 -12.12 -2.42 5.03
N ILE A 311 -12.43 -1.97 6.26
CA ILE A 311 -13.16 -2.81 7.23
C ILE A 311 -14.57 -3.11 6.73
N ASP A 312 -15.31 -2.13 6.22
CA ASP A 312 -16.65 -2.32 5.68
C ASP A 312 -16.63 -3.27 4.45
N PHE A 313 -15.57 -3.21 3.65
CA PHE A 313 -15.35 -4.12 2.54
C PHE A 313 -15.14 -5.57 3.01
N ALA A 314 -14.19 -5.78 3.93
CA ALA A 314 -13.92 -7.09 4.51
C ALA A 314 -15.17 -7.72 5.16
N MET A 315 -15.95 -6.92 5.89
CA MET A 315 -17.20 -7.38 6.49
C MET A 315 -18.23 -7.84 5.45
N ARG A 316 -18.39 -7.10 4.35
CA ARG A 316 -19.32 -7.49 3.27
C ARG A 316 -18.90 -8.79 2.61
N LEU A 317 -17.61 -8.97 2.30
CA LEU A 317 -17.13 -10.22 1.72
C LEU A 317 -17.28 -11.41 2.66
N ALA A 318 -16.97 -11.21 3.95
CA ALA A 318 -17.14 -12.28 4.95
C ALA A 318 -18.62 -12.68 5.17
N ALA A 319 -19.57 -11.79 4.86
CA ALA A 319 -21.00 -12.06 4.95
C ALA A 319 -21.59 -12.76 3.70
N LEU A 320 -20.83 -12.91 2.61
CA LEU A 320 -21.33 -13.57 1.40
C LEU A 320 -21.64 -15.06 1.69
N PRO A 321 -22.82 -15.58 1.30
CA PRO A 321 -23.22 -16.97 1.56
C PRO A 321 -22.40 -17.96 0.73
N ASN A 322 -22.08 -17.59 -0.50
CA ASN A 322 -21.10 -18.27 -1.34
C ASN A 322 -19.73 -17.64 -1.07
N ARG A 323 -19.22 -17.82 0.15
CA ARG A 323 -17.78 -17.61 0.37
C ARG A 323 -17.07 -18.45 -0.69
N PRO A 324 -15.96 -17.97 -1.29
CA PRO A 324 -15.06 -18.88 -1.97
C PRO A 324 -14.88 -20.05 -1.00
N HIS A 325 -15.35 -21.25 -1.40
CA HIS A 325 -15.49 -22.40 -0.51
C HIS A 325 -14.21 -22.56 0.29
N ALA A 326 -14.27 -23.18 1.46
CA ALA A 326 -13.07 -23.55 2.20
C ALA A 326 -11.97 -24.13 1.26
N GLY A 327 -12.30 -24.79 0.13
CA GLY A 327 -11.36 -25.14 -0.95
C GLY A 327 -10.52 -24.03 -1.64
N TRP A 328 -10.94 -22.76 -1.65
CA TRP A 328 -10.12 -21.60 -2.08
C TRP A 328 -9.10 -21.21 -0.99
N TRP A 329 -9.43 -21.43 0.28
CA TRP A 329 -8.58 -21.18 1.45
C TRP A 329 -7.83 -22.45 1.94
N ASP A 330 -8.24 -23.65 1.54
CA ASP A 330 -7.74 -24.96 1.97
C ASP A 330 -6.76 -25.54 0.93
N LYS A 331 -6.79 -25.06 -0.32
CA LYS A 331 -5.69 -25.29 -1.27
C LYS A 331 -4.36 -24.67 -0.79
N PHE A 332 -4.39 -23.85 0.27
CA PHE A 332 -3.21 -23.38 1.01
C PHE A 332 -2.42 -24.51 1.71
N ALA A 333 -2.91 -25.75 1.74
CA ALA A 333 -2.24 -26.86 2.46
C ALA A 333 -1.82 -28.04 1.57
N HIS A 334 -2.08 -28.02 0.25
CA HIS A 334 -1.93 -29.23 -0.58
C HIS A 334 -1.23 -29.03 -1.93
N ASN A 335 -0.26 -28.12 -2.01
CA ASN A 335 0.79 -28.24 -3.03
C ASN A 335 2.13 -28.44 -2.30
N ARG A 336 2.59 -29.69 -2.37
CA ARG A 336 3.94 -30.11 -1.95
C ARG A 336 5.00 -29.58 -2.89
#